data_AF-B4S3I5-F1
#
_entry.id   AF-B4S3I5-F1
#
_cell.length_a   1.000
_cell.length_b   1.000
_cell.length_c   1.000
_cell.angle_alpha   90.00
_cell.angle_beta   90.00
_cell.angle_gamma   90.00
#
_symmetry.space_group_name_H-M   'P 1'
#
loop_
_entity.id
_entity.type
_entity.pdbx_description
1 polymer ?
#
loop_
_entity_poly.entity_id
_entity_poly.type
_entity_poly.pdbx_seq_one_letter_code
_entity_poly.pdbx_strand_id
1 'polypeptide(L)'
;MLVRARQTAAPPSVWTWLAITFLWGTVFFGTSIVMLNVSVFWLEQGFFNPEWSEISSVYAIYFFVLLAIAFGAMMLKNRMDPEGKKQTQRQQDVLAGKREQVFVSLAASITTSFFFTVLTALTFVLSGVLIDMTLHLPVSVVLTAALLNISAGLAVSIFVGLVIFVLKKV
;
A
#
# COMPACT_ATOMS: atom_id res chain seq x y z
N MET A 1 37.30 5.86 23.62
CA MET A 1 36.04 5.08 23.68
C MET A 1 34.89 6.00 23.27
N LEU A 2 34.44 5.91 22.03
CA LEU A 2 33.30 6.69 21.53
C LEU A 2 32.02 6.04 22.04
N VAL A 3 31.31 6.75 22.91
CA VAL A 3 29.97 6.41 23.38
C VAL A 3 29.05 6.40 22.15
N ARG A 4 28.85 5.22 21.54
CA ARG A 4 27.69 4.98 20.69
C ARG A 4 26.48 5.08 21.61
N ALA A 5 25.90 6.28 21.71
CA ALA A 5 24.58 6.44 22.26
C ALA A 5 23.69 5.43 21.52
N ARG A 6 23.25 4.38 22.24
CA ARG A 6 22.19 3.49 21.75
C ARG A 6 20.99 4.41 21.58
N GLN A 7 20.79 4.93 20.37
CA GLN A 7 19.51 5.48 19.96
C GLN A 7 18.55 4.30 19.99
N THR A 8 17.97 4.04 21.16
CA THR A 8 16.81 3.17 21.31
C THR A 8 15.69 3.88 20.58
N ALA A 9 15.55 3.58 19.29
CA ALA A 9 14.45 4.08 18.50
C ALA A 9 13.15 3.73 19.22
N ALA A 10 12.36 4.75 19.54
CA ALA A 10 11.07 4.55 20.16
C ALA A 10 10.21 3.67 19.23
N PRO A 11 9.38 2.76 19.78
CA PRO A 11 8.41 2.06 18.97
C PRO A 11 7.55 3.11 18.22
N PRO A 12 7.29 2.93 16.92
CA PRO A 12 6.51 3.90 16.15
C PRO A 12 5.15 4.08 16.80
N SER A 13 4.77 5.34 16.96
CA SER A 13 3.51 5.70 17.59
C SER A 13 2.33 5.22 16.74
N VAL A 14 1.17 5.12 17.37
CA VAL A 14 -0.10 4.83 16.67
C VAL A 14 -0.31 5.80 15.51
N TRP A 15 0.05 7.08 15.70
CA TRP A 15 -0.02 8.10 14.66
C TRP A 15 0.90 7.83 13.47
N THR A 16 2.13 7.35 13.70
CA THR A 16 3.02 6.94 12.60
C THR A 16 2.43 5.77 11.81
N TRP A 17 1.82 4.79 12.48
CA TRP A 17 1.14 3.68 11.80
C TRP A 17 -0.03 4.17 10.96
N LEU A 18 -0.92 4.97 11.54
CA LEU A 18 -2.06 5.53 10.83
C LEU A 18 -1.61 6.37 9.63
N ALA A 19 -0.65 7.27 9.82
CA ALA A 19 -0.13 8.12 8.75
C ALA A 19 0.44 7.31 7.59
N ILE A 20 1.23 6.27 7.87
CA ILE A 20 1.80 5.39 6.83
C ILE A 20 0.68 4.61 6.13
N THR A 21 -0.25 4.01 6.89
CA THR A 21 -1.34 3.23 6.30
C THR A 21 -2.25 4.08 5.43
N PHE A 22 -2.62 5.28 5.87
CA PHE A 22 -3.43 6.19 5.08
C PHE A 22 -2.67 6.69 3.85
N LEU A 23 -1.43 7.17 4.01
CA LEU A 23 -0.64 7.65 2.88
C LEU A 23 -0.53 6.60 1.77
N TRP A 24 -0.09 5.38 2.10
CA TRP A 24 0.03 4.32 1.12
C TRP A 24 -1.33 3.81 0.64
N GLY A 25 -2.31 3.70 1.53
CA GLY A 25 -3.68 3.31 1.17
C GLY A 25 -4.29 4.26 0.14
N THR A 26 -4.12 5.57 0.28
CA THR A 26 -4.60 6.57 -0.69
C THR A 26 -3.87 6.45 -2.03
N VAL A 27 -2.54 6.33 -2.00
CA VAL A 27 -1.74 6.18 -3.22
C VAL A 27 -2.19 4.93 -3.97
N PHE A 28 -2.29 3.78 -3.30
CA PHE A 28 -2.72 2.54 -3.93
C PHE A 28 -4.19 2.58 -4.36
N PHE A 29 -5.07 3.26 -3.64
CA PHE A 29 -6.46 3.44 -4.05
C PHE A 29 -6.53 4.14 -5.41
N GLY A 30 -5.81 5.27 -5.54
CA GLY A 30 -5.73 6.01 -6.80
C GLY A 30 -5.14 5.19 -7.95
N THR A 31 -3.99 4.53 -7.72
CA THR A 31 -3.37 3.71 -8.78
C THR A 31 -4.24 2.52 -9.16
N SER A 32 -4.94 1.91 -8.19
CA SER A 32 -5.84 0.78 -8.44
C SER A 32 -7.03 1.18 -9.30
N ILE A 33 -7.62 2.37 -9.11
CA ILE A 33 -8.71 2.87 -9.98
C ILE A 33 -8.23 2.95 -11.43
N VAL A 34 -7.04 3.53 -11.66
CA VAL A 34 -6.46 3.63 -13.01
C VAL A 34 -6.24 2.24 -13.60
N MET A 35 -5.65 1.31 -12.83
CA MET A 35 -5.37 -0.04 -13.33
C MET A 35 -6.64 -0.85 -13.58
N LEU A 36 -7.70 -0.66 -12.79
CA LEU A 36 -9.01 -1.28 -13.01
C LEU A 36 -9.63 -0.77 -14.30
N ASN A 37 -9.61 0.55 -14.54
CA ASN A 37 -10.13 1.14 -15.78
C ASN A 37 -9.35 0.65 -17.01
N VAL A 38 -8.02 0.64 -16.95
CA VAL A 38 -7.15 0.08 -18.01
C VAL A 38 -7.45 -1.40 -18.25
N SER A 39 -7.69 -2.18 -17.20
CA SER A 39 -7.97 -3.62 -17.32
C SER A 39 -9.33 -3.90 -17.95
N VAL A 40 -10.36 -3.10 -17.64
CA VAL A 40 -11.66 -3.18 -18.33
C VAL A 40 -11.49 -2.90 -19.82
N PHE A 41 -10.76 -1.83 -20.16
CA PHE A 41 -10.51 -1.47 -21.55
C PHE A 41 -9.72 -2.55 -22.30
N TRP A 42 -8.65 -3.07 -21.70
CA TRP A 42 -7.79 -4.06 -22.35
C TRP A 42 -8.47 -5.42 -22.51
N LEU A 43 -9.23 -5.87 -21.51
CA LEU A 43 -9.93 -7.15 -21.60
C LEU A 43 -11.26 -7.06 -22.36
N GLU A 44 -11.73 -5.86 -22.67
CA GLU A 44 -13.07 -5.60 -23.22
C GLU A 44 -14.18 -6.27 -22.39
N GLN A 45 -13.97 -6.34 -21.08
CA GLN A 45 -14.84 -7.04 -20.12
C GLN A 45 -15.21 -6.13 -18.96
N GLY A 46 -16.48 -6.18 -18.56
CA GLY A 46 -16.97 -5.39 -17.44
C GLY A 46 -17.24 -3.93 -17.80
N PHE A 47 -17.48 -3.14 -16.78
CA PHE A 47 -17.68 -1.69 -16.87
C PHE A 47 -17.13 -1.04 -15.60
N PHE A 48 -16.17 -0.15 -15.74
CA PHE A 48 -15.60 0.59 -14.62
C PHE A 48 -15.13 1.97 -15.08
N ASN A 49 -15.98 2.96 -14.91
CA ASN A 49 -15.70 4.35 -15.21
C ASN A 49 -16.39 5.27 -14.18
N PRO A 50 -15.97 5.22 -12.90
CA PRO A 50 -16.65 5.95 -11.85
C PRO A 50 -16.42 7.46 -11.96
N GLU A 51 -17.44 8.24 -11.65
CA GLU A 51 -17.33 9.69 -11.55
C GLU A 51 -16.51 10.13 -10.33
N TRP A 52 -15.99 11.35 -10.34
CA TRP A 52 -15.25 11.91 -9.20
C TRP A 52 -16.05 11.93 -7.90
N SER A 53 -17.36 12.19 -7.99
CA SER A 53 -18.31 12.13 -6.88
C SER A 53 -18.37 10.72 -6.28
N GLU A 54 -18.49 9.69 -7.11
CA GLU A 54 -18.50 8.29 -6.70
C GLU A 54 -17.16 7.87 -6.10
N ILE A 55 -16.04 8.22 -6.75
CA ILE A 55 -14.69 7.95 -6.24
C ILE A 55 -14.51 8.53 -4.83
N SER A 56 -14.93 9.79 -4.60
CA SER A 56 -14.81 10.44 -3.30
C SER A 56 -15.68 9.76 -2.22
N SER A 57 -16.87 9.31 -2.60
CA SER A 57 -17.81 8.63 -1.70
C SER A 57 -17.31 7.23 -1.33
N VAL A 58 -16.78 6.48 -2.30
CA VAL A 58 -16.12 5.19 -2.08
C VAL A 58 -14.87 5.37 -1.24
N TYR A 59 -14.09 6.42 -1.45
CA TYR A 59 -12.91 6.71 -0.65
C TYR A 59 -13.25 6.97 0.82
N ALA A 60 -14.39 7.61 1.12
CA ALA A 60 -14.85 7.78 2.50
C ALA A 60 -15.10 6.42 3.19
N ILE A 61 -15.69 5.46 2.48
CA ILE A 61 -15.86 4.08 2.99
C ILE A 61 -14.49 3.40 3.11
N TYR A 62 -13.66 3.52 2.09
CA TYR A 62 -12.29 2.98 2.05
C TYR A 62 -11.45 3.47 3.23
N PHE A 63 -11.60 4.74 3.64
CA PHE A 63 -10.93 5.31 4.80
C PHE A 63 -11.22 4.52 6.08
N PHE A 64 -12.48 4.18 6.34
CA PHE A 64 -12.83 3.36 7.52
C PHE A 64 -12.33 1.92 7.41
N VAL A 65 -12.29 1.37 6.20
CA VAL A 65 -11.68 0.06 5.94
C VAL A 65 -10.17 0.09 6.24
N LEU A 66 -9.45 1.11 5.79
CA LEU A 66 -8.03 1.33 6.10
C LEU A 66 -7.80 1.48 7.60
N LEU A 67 -8.68 2.21 8.29
CA LEU A 67 -8.62 2.38 9.74
C LEU A 67 -8.73 1.03 10.46
N ALA A 68 -9.70 0.20 10.07
CA ALA A 68 -9.88 -1.14 10.60
C ALA A 68 -8.66 -2.04 10.34
N ILE A 69 -8.10 -1.99 9.12
CA ILE A 69 -6.87 -2.71 8.76
C ILE A 69 -5.68 -2.24 9.59
N ALA A 70 -5.53 -0.93 9.80
CA ALA A 70 -4.44 -0.37 10.59
C ALA A 70 -4.48 -0.88 12.03
N PHE A 71 -5.64 -0.81 12.67
CA PHE A 71 -5.82 -1.32 14.03
C PHE A 71 -5.67 -2.85 14.11
N GLY A 72 -6.20 -3.59 13.14
CA GLY A 72 -6.04 -5.05 13.06
C GLY A 72 -4.57 -5.46 12.92
N ALA A 73 -3.82 -4.78 12.03
CA ALA A 73 -2.39 -5.00 11.85
C ALA A 73 -1.58 -4.66 13.11
N MET A 74 -1.91 -3.54 13.79
CA MET A 74 -1.30 -3.17 15.07
C MET A 74 -1.58 -4.21 16.15
N MET A 75 -2.83 -4.69 16.26
CA MET A 75 -3.22 -5.73 17.23
C MET A 75 -2.48 -7.04 16.97
N LEU A 76 -2.45 -7.50 15.72
CA LEU A 76 -1.73 -8.71 15.32
C LEU A 76 -0.23 -8.59 15.63
N LYS A 77 0.36 -7.44 15.30
CA LYS A 77 1.76 -7.14 15.59
C LYS A 77 2.05 -7.16 17.09
N ASN A 78 1.19 -6.55 17.93
CA ASN A 78 1.36 -6.58 19.38
C ASN A 78 1.20 -7.98 19.96
N ARG A 79 0.40 -8.86 19.34
CA ARG A 79 0.26 -10.26 19.76
C ARG A 79 1.46 -11.12 19.36
N MET A 80 2.06 -10.86 18.20
CA MET A 80 3.17 -11.65 17.63
C MET A 80 4.56 -11.17 18.07
N ASP A 81 4.71 -9.91 18.46
CA ASP A 81 5.95 -9.31 18.97
C ASP A 81 5.62 -8.32 20.12
N PRO A 82 5.11 -8.82 21.26
CA PRO A 82 4.67 -7.98 22.38
C PRO A 82 5.81 -7.15 22.97
N GLU A 83 7.03 -7.68 22.95
CA GLU A 83 8.22 -6.99 23.45
C GLU A 83 8.90 -6.09 22.39
N GLY A 84 8.36 -6.04 21.17
CA GLY A 84 8.88 -5.21 20.08
C GLY A 84 10.33 -5.54 19.67
N LYS A 85 10.82 -6.74 19.97
CA LYS A 85 12.22 -7.14 19.75
C LYS A 85 12.56 -7.14 18.27
N LYS A 86 11.67 -7.66 17.42
CA LYS A 86 11.89 -7.70 15.96
C LYS A 86 11.87 -6.31 15.36
N GLN A 87 11.01 -5.43 15.88
CA GLN A 87 10.94 -4.04 15.43
C GLN A 87 12.17 -3.22 15.82
N THR A 88 12.62 -3.35 17.07
CA THR A 88 13.81 -2.68 17.59
C THR A 88 15.04 -3.12 16.81
N GLN A 89 15.16 -4.42 16.52
CA GLN A 89 16.26 -4.96 15.71
C GLN A 89 16.24 -4.43 14.27
N ARG A 90 15.06 -4.38 13.64
CA ARG A 90 14.90 -3.76 12.32
C ARG A 90 15.30 -2.29 12.32
N GLN A 91 14.87 -1.51 13.31
CA GLN A 91 15.24 -0.09 13.45
C GLN A 91 16.75 0.10 13.64
N GLN A 92 17.39 -0.74 14.44
CA GLN A 92 18.84 -0.73 14.60
C GLN A 92 19.57 -1.06 13.30
N ASP A 93 19.08 -2.02 12.52
CA ASP A 93 19.63 -2.33 11.19
C ASP A 93 19.43 -1.17 10.20
N VAL A 94 18.33 -0.41 10.30
CA VAL A 94 18.14 0.83 9.52
C VAL A 94 19.18 1.87 9.89
N LEU A 95 19.29 2.19 11.18
CA LEU A 95 20.20 3.23 11.68
C LEU A 95 21.67 2.85 11.42
N ALA A 96 21.98 1.55 11.38
CA ALA A 96 23.30 1.04 11.01
C ALA A 96 23.58 1.08 9.49
N GLY A 97 22.67 1.62 8.67
CA GLY A 97 22.85 1.75 7.22
C GLY A 97 22.70 0.45 6.44
N LYS A 98 22.33 -0.67 7.08
CA LYS A 98 22.14 -1.96 6.40
C LYS A 98 20.92 -1.96 5.46
N ARG A 99 20.05 -0.94 5.56
CA ARG A 99 18.85 -0.81 4.74
C ARG A 99 19.10 -0.40 3.28
N GLU A 100 20.25 0.15 2.93
CA GLU A 100 20.56 0.43 1.52
C GLU A 100 20.59 -0.87 0.68
N GLN A 101 20.80 -2.05 1.30
CA GLN A 101 20.75 -3.36 0.63
C GLN A 101 19.37 -4.05 0.69
N VAL A 102 18.40 -3.51 1.44
CA VAL A 102 17.07 -4.11 1.67
C VAL A 102 15.98 -3.08 1.39
N PHE A 103 16.21 -2.22 0.40
CA PHE A 103 15.19 -1.31 -0.11
C PHE A 103 14.06 -2.16 -0.66
N VAL A 104 13.00 -2.29 0.13
CA VAL A 104 11.74 -2.94 -0.25
C VAL A 104 11.90 -4.44 -0.51
N SER A 105 11.42 -5.29 0.41
CA SER A 105 11.24 -6.71 0.05
C SER A 105 10.33 -6.75 -1.18
N LEU A 106 10.88 -7.19 -2.32
CA LEU A 106 10.15 -7.30 -3.59
C LEU A 106 8.82 -8.03 -3.38
N ALA A 107 8.86 -9.13 -2.63
CA ALA A 107 7.69 -9.89 -2.24
C ALA A 107 6.68 -9.05 -1.44
N ALA A 108 7.13 -8.25 -0.47
CA ALA A 108 6.24 -7.39 0.29
C ALA A 108 5.57 -6.32 -0.59
N SER A 109 6.30 -5.68 -1.51
CA SER A 109 5.70 -4.71 -2.44
C SER A 109 4.72 -5.33 -3.43
N ILE A 110 5.02 -6.53 -3.93
CA ILE A 110 4.11 -7.29 -4.78
C ILE A 110 2.82 -7.57 -4.00
N THR A 111 2.92 -8.16 -2.80
CA THR A 111 1.76 -8.50 -1.97
C THR A 111 0.95 -7.26 -1.61
N THR A 112 1.60 -6.15 -1.23
CA THR A 112 0.91 -4.92 -0.86
C THR A 112 0.17 -4.31 -2.04
N SER A 113 0.79 -4.22 -3.23
CA SER A 113 0.15 -3.67 -4.43
C SER A 113 -1.05 -4.51 -4.87
N PHE A 114 -0.90 -5.84 -4.87
CA PHE A 114 -1.98 -6.76 -5.17
C PHE A 114 -3.14 -6.62 -4.19
N PHE A 115 -2.82 -6.67 -2.89
CA PHE A 115 -3.81 -6.59 -1.81
C PHE A 115 -4.62 -5.30 -1.89
N PHE A 116 -3.97 -4.14 -2.07
CA PHE A 116 -4.70 -2.88 -2.15
C PHE A 116 -5.54 -2.75 -3.43
N THR A 117 -5.14 -3.39 -4.54
CA THR A 117 -5.96 -3.41 -5.75
C THR A 117 -7.24 -4.21 -5.55
N VAL A 118 -7.12 -5.40 -4.95
CA VAL A 118 -8.27 -6.23 -4.60
C VAL A 118 -9.15 -5.52 -3.57
N LEU A 119 -8.55 -4.91 -2.55
CA LEU A 119 -9.28 -4.16 -1.53
C LEU A 119 -10.06 -2.98 -2.15
N THR A 120 -9.44 -2.27 -3.09
CA THR A 120 -10.10 -1.17 -3.82
C THR A 120 -11.27 -1.68 -4.63
N ALA A 121 -11.08 -2.74 -5.44
CA ALA A 121 -12.15 -3.35 -6.22
C ALA A 121 -13.32 -3.83 -5.33
N LEU A 122 -13.02 -4.52 -4.23
CA LEU A 122 -14.03 -4.96 -3.26
C LEU A 122 -14.77 -3.77 -2.64
N THR A 123 -14.07 -2.69 -2.31
CA THR A 123 -14.70 -1.51 -1.73
C THR A 123 -15.63 -0.84 -2.74
N PHE A 124 -15.25 -0.74 -4.02
CA PHE A 124 -16.15 -0.27 -5.08
C PHE A 124 -17.38 -1.17 -5.21
N VAL A 125 -17.20 -2.49 -5.31
CA VAL A 125 -18.31 -3.46 -5.45
C VAL A 125 -19.28 -3.37 -4.26
N LEU A 126 -18.77 -3.33 -3.03
CA LEU A 126 -19.59 -3.25 -1.83
C LEU A 126 -20.28 -1.89 -1.69
N SER A 127 -19.58 -0.82 -2.03
CA SER A 127 -20.14 0.53 -2.03
C SER A 127 -21.15 0.73 -3.17
N GLY A 128 -21.05 -0.08 -4.23
CA GLY A 128 -21.98 -0.12 -5.36
C GLY A 128 -23.44 -0.19 -4.95
N VAL A 129 -23.70 -1.04 -3.96
CA VAL A 129 -25.03 -1.25 -3.38
C VAL A 129 -25.55 -0.03 -2.61
N LEU A 130 -24.64 0.77 -2.04
CA LEU A 130 -24.98 1.89 -1.16
C LEU A 130 -25.09 3.23 -1.89
N ILE A 131 -24.35 3.40 -2.98
CA ILE A 131 -24.18 4.68 -3.70
C ILE A 131 -24.92 4.68 -5.06
N ASP A 132 -25.54 3.55 -5.44
CA ASP A 132 -26.27 3.37 -6.71
C ASP A 132 -25.40 3.66 -7.96
N MET A 133 -24.16 3.17 -7.93
CA MET A 133 -23.21 3.30 -9.05
C MET A 133 -23.33 2.10 -9.99
N THR A 134 -23.18 2.36 -11.29
CA THR A 134 -23.11 1.30 -12.29
C THR A 134 -21.66 0.82 -12.40
N LEU A 135 -21.39 -0.40 -11.93
CA LEU A 135 -20.10 -1.05 -12.11
C LEU A 135 -20.27 -2.54 -12.39
N HIS A 136 -19.37 -3.10 -13.17
CA HIS A 136 -19.24 -4.53 -13.37
C HIS A 136 -17.75 -4.87 -13.43
N LEU A 137 -17.24 -5.49 -12.37
CA LEU A 137 -15.83 -5.88 -12.24
C LEU A 137 -15.71 -7.40 -12.21
N PRO A 138 -15.61 -8.07 -13.37
CA PRO A 138 -15.27 -9.49 -13.44
C PRO A 138 -13.96 -9.82 -12.70
N VAL A 139 -13.85 -11.04 -12.19
CA VAL A 139 -12.64 -11.49 -11.48
C VAL A 139 -11.38 -11.36 -12.37
N SER A 140 -11.51 -11.62 -13.67
CA SER A 140 -10.43 -11.45 -14.67
C SER A 140 -9.88 -10.01 -14.68
N VAL A 141 -10.76 -9.01 -14.69
CA VAL A 141 -10.41 -7.59 -14.64
C VAL A 141 -9.67 -7.25 -13.35
N VAL A 142 -10.17 -7.71 -12.21
CA VAL A 142 -9.54 -7.42 -10.90
C VAL A 142 -8.15 -8.04 -10.82
N LEU A 143 -7.97 -9.28 -11.29
CA LEU A 143 -6.67 -9.95 -11.30
C LEU A 143 -5.68 -9.26 -12.24
N THR A 144 -6.11 -8.92 -13.46
CA THR A 144 -5.26 -8.18 -14.41
C THR A 144 -4.86 -6.82 -13.83
N ALA A 145 -5.79 -6.08 -13.23
CA ALA A 145 -5.50 -4.80 -12.60
C ALA A 145 -4.47 -4.95 -11.48
N ALA A 146 -4.61 -5.98 -10.65
CA ALA A 146 -3.68 -6.24 -9.55
C ALA A 146 -2.26 -6.56 -10.05
N LEU A 147 -2.15 -7.34 -11.14
CA LEU A 147 -0.86 -7.61 -11.80
C LEU A 147 -0.25 -6.35 -12.40
N LEU A 148 -1.04 -5.51 -13.06
CA LEU A 148 -0.55 -4.24 -13.63
C LEU A 148 -0.12 -3.26 -12.53
N ASN A 149 -0.84 -3.22 -11.41
CA ASN A 149 -0.48 -2.36 -10.28
C ASN A 149 0.81 -2.83 -9.60
N ILE A 150 1.07 -4.14 -9.55
CA ILE A 150 2.39 -4.67 -9.15
C ILE A 150 3.48 -4.14 -10.09
N SER A 151 3.31 -4.27 -11.40
CA SER A 151 4.28 -3.78 -12.39
C SER A 151 4.54 -2.29 -12.26
N ALA A 152 3.49 -1.49 -12.04
CA ALA A 152 3.61 -0.05 -11.78
C ALA A 152 4.40 0.24 -10.49
N GLY A 153 4.10 -0.46 -9.39
CA GLY A 153 4.83 -0.32 -8.13
C GLY A 153 6.31 -0.70 -8.24
N LEU A 154 6.63 -1.73 -9.03
CA LEU A 154 8.01 -2.14 -9.31
C LEU A 154 8.74 -1.12 -10.17
N ALA A 155 8.09 -0.59 -11.21
CA ALA A 155 8.67 0.45 -12.07
C ALA A 155 9.01 1.71 -11.28
N VAL A 156 8.12 2.17 -10.39
CA VAL A 156 8.38 3.30 -9.49
C VAL A 156 9.53 3.00 -8.54
N SER A 157 9.60 1.79 -7.98
CA SER A 157 10.69 1.39 -7.07
C SER A 157 12.05 1.40 -7.77
N ILE A 158 12.12 0.90 -9.01
CA ILE A 158 13.33 0.93 -9.84
C ILE A 158 13.72 2.37 -10.16
N PHE A 159 12.75 3.20 -10.56
CA PHE A 159 12.98 4.60 -10.91
C PHE A 159 13.53 5.40 -9.72
N VAL A 160 12.93 5.27 -8.55
CA VAL A 160 13.43 5.90 -7.31
C VAL A 160 14.83 5.41 -6.98
N GLY A 161 15.10 4.10 -7.12
CA GLY A 161 16.43 3.53 -6.93
C GLY A 161 17.48 4.14 -7.87
N LEU A 162 17.13 4.31 -9.15
CA LEU A 162 17.99 4.96 -10.15
C LEU A 162 18.26 6.43 -9.82
N VAL A 163 17.23 7.19 -9.43
CA VAL A 163 17.38 8.60 -9.04
C VAL A 163 18.33 8.74 -7.85
N ILE A 164 18.17 7.91 -6.81
CA ILE A 164 19.06 7.92 -5.65
C ILE A 164 20.50 7.56 -6.06
N PHE A 165 20.67 6.55 -6.92
CA PHE A 165 22.00 6.14 -7.41
C PHE A 165 22.71 7.27 -8.17
N VAL A 166 21.98 7.98 -9.04
CA VAL A 166 22.52 9.12 -9.79
C VAL A 166 22.87 10.26 -8.85
N LEU A 167 21.97 10.65 -7.95
CA LEU A 167 22.20 11.74 -6.99
C LEU A 167 23.33 11.44 -6.00
N LYS A 168 23.57 10.18 -5.64
CA LYS A 168 24.68 9.78 -4.76
C LYS A 168 26.04 9.82 -5.46
N LYS A 169 26.06 9.82 -6.81
CA LYS A 169 27.28 9.91 -7.62
C LYS A 169 27.67 11.34 -7.98
N VAL A 170 26.77 12.32 -7.80
CA VAL A 170 27.01 13.76 -7.97
C VAL A 170 27.44 14.35 -6.64
#